data_AF-A0A815YGA0-F1
#
_entry.id   AF-A0A815YGA0-F1
#
_cell.length_a   1.000
_cell.length_b   1.000
_cell.length_c   1.000
_cell.angle_alpha   90.00
_cell.angle_beta   90.00
_cell.angle_gamma   90.00
#
_symmetry.space_group_name_H-M   'P 1'
#
loop_
_entity.id
_entity.type
_entity.pdbx_description
1 polymer ?
#
loop_
_entity_poly.entity_id
_entity_poly.type
_entity_poly.pdbx_seq_one_letter_code
_entity_poly.pdbx_strand_id
1 'polypeptide(L)'
;MQDTYVTCIYSLQKHYPLIVDKTVMNKLIFDLKKMYEDIKMEYLEALIANITEDFGIRGVVLRLLHKLLPKLVREQLSEIAQILSVDGPNECQTWTLEIYKWNYDYITLIAKLLNLKY
;
A
#
# COMPACT_ATOMS: atom_id res chain seq x y z
N MET A 1 -11.94 15.48 -8.20
CA MET A 1 -11.09 14.76 -7.22
C MET A 1 -11.67 13.35 -6.95
N GLN A 2 -12.13 12.65 -8.01
CA GLN A 2 -13.10 11.55 -7.87
C GLN A 2 -12.62 10.19 -8.43
N ASP A 3 -11.44 10.13 -9.08
CA ASP A 3 -11.12 8.96 -9.92
C ASP A 3 -9.97 8.07 -9.43
N THR A 4 -9.28 8.38 -8.33
CA THR A 4 -8.12 7.55 -7.92
C THR A 4 -8.55 6.21 -7.30
N TYR A 5 -9.60 6.22 -6.49
CA TYR A 5 -10.20 5.03 -5.88
C TYR A 5 -10.90 4.16 -6.93
N VAL A 6 -11.69 4.79 -7.81
CA VAL A 6 -12.37 4.14 -8.92
C VAL A 6 -11.36 3.48 -9.86
N THR A 7 -10.25 4.17 -10.17
CA THR A 7 -9.16 3.60 -10.99
C THR A 7 -8.48 2.41 -10.31
N CYS A 8 -8.31 2.41 -8.99
CA CYS A 8 -7.75 1.26 -8.26
C CYS A 8 -8.68 0.04 -8.31
N ILE A 9 -9.99 0.24 -8.12
CA ILE A 9 -11.00 -0.83 -8.22
C ILE A 9 -11.10 -1.36 -9.66
N TYR A 10 -11.07 -0.47 -10.65
CA TYR A 10 -11.07 -0.85 -12.06
C TYR A 10 -9.79 -1.62 -12.44
N SER A 11 -8.63 -1.21 -11.93
CA SER A 11 -7.36 -1.91 -12.18
C SER A 11 -7.36 -3.32 -11.58
N LEU A 12 -7.93 -3.46 -10.37
CA LEU A 12 -8.18 -4.74 -9.70
C LEU A 12 -9.07 -5.67 -10.54
N GLN A 13 -10.25 -5.17 -10.94
CA GLN A 13 -11.21 -5.93 -11.75
C GLN A 13 -10.64 -6.32 -13.11
N LYS A 14 -9.84 -5.45 -13.72
CA LYS A 14 -9.25 -5.65 -15.05
C LYS A 14 -8.14 -6.70 -15.07
N HIS A 15 -7.24 -6.69 -14.08
CA HIS A 15 -6.07 -7.58 -14.07
C HIS A 15 -6.35 -8.92 -13.36
N TYR A 16 -7.33 -8.94 -12.47
CA TYR A 16 -7.63 -10.09 -11.63
C TYR A 16 -9.13 -10.45 -11.61
N PRO A 17 -9.75 -10.73 -12.77
CA PRO A 17 -11.19 -11.01 -12.86
C PRO A 17 -11.60 -12.32 -12.16
N LEU A 18 -10.65 -13.21 -11.86
CA LEU A 18 -10.87 -14.50 -11.20
C LEU A 18 -10.76 -14.45 -9.67
N ILE A 19 -10.11 -13.43 -9.10
CA ILE A 19 -9.98 -13.23 -7.63
C ILE A 19 -11.28 -12.68 -7.03
N VAL A 20 -12.25 -12.35 -7.86
CA VAL A 20 -13.51 -11.70 -7.47
C VAL A 20 -14.51 -12.71 -6.93
N ASP A 21 -14.20 -13.34 -5.80
CA ASP A 21 -15.27 -13.54 -4.84
C ASP A 21 -15.80 -12.14 -4.50
N LYS A 22 -17.07 -11.87 -4.85
CA LYS A 22 -17.73 -10.58 -4.57
C LYS A 22 -17.52 -10.16 -3.12
N THR A 23 -17.41 -11.10 -2.20
CA THR A 23 -17.22 -10.87 -0.77
C THR A 23 -15.86 -10.27 -0.47
N VAL A 24 -14.78 -10.83 -1.04
CA VAL A 24 -13.40 -10.34 -0.85
C VAL A 24 -13.24 -8.97 -1.51
N MET A 25 -13.79 -8.80 -2.71
CA MET A 25 -13.76 -7.52 -3.41
C MET A 25 -14.55 -6.44 -2.66
N ASN A 26 -15.73 -6.76 -2.15
CA ASN A 26 -16.53 -5.81 -1.36
C ASN A 26 -15.84 -5.43 -0.05
N LYS A 27 -15.15 -6.38 0.61
CA LYS A 27 -14.38 -6.11 1.83
C LYS A 27 -13.20 -5.18 1.53
N LEU A 28 -12.44 -5.46 0.46
CA LEU A 28 -11.34 -4.60 0.02
C LEU A 28 -11.84 -3.20 -0.36
N ILE A 29 -12.96 -3.10 -1.10
CA ILE A 29 -13.61 -1.84 -1.48
C ILE A 29 -14.06 -1.05 -0.25
N PHE A 30 -14.60 -1.72 0.77
CA PHE A 30 -15.05 -1.12 2.03
C PHE A 30 -13.86 -0.59 2.85
N ASP A 31 -12.83 -1.42 3.03
CA ASP A 31 -11.61 -1.06 3.75
C ASP A 31 -10.90 0.11 3.05
N LEU A 32 -10.81 0.07 1.72
CA LEU A 32 -10.31 1.16 0.90
C LEU A 32 -11.06 2.46 1.13
N LYS A 33 -12.40 2.42 1.13
CA LYS A 33 -13.24 3.61 1.31
C LYS A 33 -12.98 4.27 2.66
N LYS A 34 -12.85 3.47 3.71
CA LYS A 34 -12.54 3.94 5.06
C LYS A 34 -11.12 4.50 5.18
N MET A 35 -10.12 3.84 4.62
CA MET A 35 -8.73 4.33 4.65
C MET A 35 -8.53 5.67 3.94
N TYR A 36 -9.31 5.96 2.89
CA TYR A 36 -9.17 7.26 2.21
C TYR A 36 -9.69 8.44 3.07
N GLU A 37 -10.59 8.18 4.02
CA GLU A 37 -11.17 9.16 4.95
C GLU A 37 -10.39 9.25 6.29
N ASP A 38 -10.02 8.11 6.89
CA ASP A 38 -9.25 8.03 8.14
C ASP A 38 -8.40 6.73 8.15
N ILE A 39 -7.06 6.85 8.11
CA ILE A 39 -6.16 5.68 8.09
C ILE A 39 -5.90 5.20 9.52
N LYS A 40 -6.76 4.29 9.98
CA LYS A 40 -6.54 3.54 11.23
C LYS A 40 -5.62 2.34 11.01
N MET A 41 -4.88 1.97 12.06
CA MET A 41 -4.01 0.78 12.07
C MET A 41 -4.73 -0.48 11.64
N GLU A 42 -5.96 -0.71 12.13
CA GLU A 42 -6.78 -1.88 11.80
C GLU A 42 -7.00 -2.08 10.29
N TYR A 43 -7.13 -1.00 9.51
CA TYR A 43 -7.30 -1.09 8.05
C TYR A 43 -5.97 -1.34 7.34
N LEU A 44 -4.89 -0.79 7.90
CA LEU A 44 -3.54 -1.05 7.42
C LEU A 44 -3.19 -2.53 7.65
N GLU A 45 -3.41 -3.06 8.86
CA GLU A 45 -3.23 -4.47 9.21
C GLU A 45 -4.04 -5.39 8.28
N ALA A 46 -5.29 -5.03 7.96
CA ALA A 46 -6.11 -5.77 7.02
C ALA A 46 -5.53 -5.77 5.59
N LEU A 47 -5.02 -4.63 5.10
CA LEU A 47 -4.30 -4.60 3.82
C LEU A 47 -3.04 -5.46 3.84
N ILE A 48 -2.29 -5.36 4.93
CA ILE A 48 -1.01 -6.03 5.14
C ILE A 48 -1.17 -7.54 5.14
N ALA A 49 -2.22 -8.06 5.79
CA ALA A 49 -2.54 -9.48 5.79
C ALA A 49 -2.77 -10.04 4.37
N ASN A 50 -3.15 -9.19 3.41
CA ASN A 50 -3.35 -9.59 2.01
C ASN A 50 -2.07 -9.54 1.15
N ILE A 51 -0.93 -9.09 1.71
CA ILE A 51 0.36 -9.01 0.98
C ILE A 51 1.03 -10.39 0.87
N THR A 52 0.65 -11.36 1.70
CA THR A 52 1.47 -12.57 1.91
C THR A 52 1.07 -13.81 1.11
N GLU A 53 -0.17 -13.91 0.61
CA GLU A 53 -0.69 -15.19 0.07
C GLU A 53 -0.86 -15.24 -1.46
N ASP A 54 -1.21 -14.12 -2.10
CA ASP A 54 -1.46 -14.06 -3.55
C ASP A 54 -0.69 -12.89 -4.18
N PHE A 55 0.18 -13.18 -5.15
CA PHE A 55 1.02 -12.15 -5.79
C PHE A 55 0.22 -11.12 -6.60
N GLY A 56 -0.95 -11.50 -7.13
CA GLY A 56 -1.84 -10.58 -7.82
C GLY A 56 -2.48 -9.59 -6.87
N ILE A 57 -3.00 -10.07 -5.73
CA ILE A 57 -3.54 -9.24 -4.65
C ILE A 57 -2.44 -8.34 -4.08
N ARG A 58 -1.27 -8.92 -3.79
CA ARG A 58 -0.09 -8.21 -3.29
C ARG A 58 0.30 -7.04 -4.18
N GLY A 59 0.39 -7.24 -5.49
CA GLY A 59 0.76 -6.17 -6.43
C GLY A 59 -0.24 -5.00 -6.45
N VAL A 60 -1.52 -5.25 -6.20
CA VAL A 60 -2.50 -4.18 -6.03
C VAL A 60 -2.34 -3.50 -4.67
N VAL A 61 -2.23 -4.27 -3.59
CA VAL A 61 -2.08 -3.72 -2.25
C VAL A 61 -0.85 -2.82 -2.17
N LEU A 62 0.27 -3.24 -2.74
CA LEU A 62 1.50 -2.42 -2.81
C LEU A 62 1.28 -1.11 -3.58
N ARG A 63 0.56 -1.14 -4.72
CA ARG A 63 0.20 0.08 -5.47
C ARG A 63 -0.65 1.05 -4.66
N LEU A 64 -1.61 0.52 -3.92
CA LEU A 64 -2.46 1.32 -3.06
C LEU A 64 -1.64 1.91 -1.92
N LEU A 65 -0.86 1.07 -1.25
CA LEU A 65 -0.01 1.44 -0.13
C LEU A 65 0.92 2.59 -0.51
N HIS A 66 1.56 2.50 -1.67
CA HIS A 66 2.39 3.57 -2.24
C HIS A 66 1.64 4.92 -2.35
N LYS A 67 0.35 4.91 -2.74
CA LYS A 67 -0.47 6.14 -2.79
C LYS A 67 -0.86 6.67 -1.41
N LEU A 68 -0.91 5.80 -0.40
CA LEU A 68 -1.28 6.17 0.97
C LEU A 68 -0.09 6.65 1.80
N LEU A 69 1.16 6.34 1.41
CA LEU A 69 2.38 6.70 2.13
C LEU A 69 2.41 8.15 2.66
N PRO A 70 2.05 9.20 1.90
CA PRO A 70 2.12 10.58 2.38
C PRO A 70 1.15 10.91 3.52
N LYS A 71 0.16 10.04 3.77
CA LYS A 71 -0.84 10.20 4.83
C LYS A 71 -0.53 9.39 6.08
N LEU A 72 0.50 8.55 6.05
CA LEU A 72 0.84 7.65 7.13
C LEU A 72 1.73 8.34 8.16
N VAL A 73 1.49 8.03 9.43
CA VAL A 73 2.38 8.47 10.52
C VAL A 73 3.63 7.58 10.61
N ARG A 74 4.64 8.03 11.34
CA ARG A 74 5.94 7.37 11.41
C ARG A 74 5.85 5.90 11.87
N GLU A 75 4.98 5.64 12.84
CA GLU A 75 4.73 4.32 13.40
C GLU A 75 4.19 3.37 12.32
N GLN A 76 3.19 3.84 11.55
CA GLN A 76 2.62 3.10 10.42
C GLN A 76 3.66 2.78 9.35
N LEU A 77 4.51 3.76 9.00
CA LEU A 77 5.58 3.58 8.03
C LEU A 77 6.62 2.54 8.49
N SER A 78 6.92 2.51 9.79
CA SER A 78 7.84 1.54 10.39
C SER A 78 7.28 0.12 10.31
N GLU A 79 6.00 -0.07 10.63
CA GLU A 79 5.35 -1.38 10.54
C GLU A 79 5.31 -1.90 9.10
N ILE A 80 4.95 -1.03 8.15
CA ILE A 80 4.99 -1.36 6.72
C ILE A 80 6.38 -1.80 6.30
N ALA A 81 7.44 -1.11 6.73
CA ALA A 81 8.79 -1.46 6.33
C ALA A 81 9.19 -2.89 6.77
N GLN A 82 8.65 -3.39 7.89
CA GLN A 82 8.96 -4.71 8.44
C GLN A 82 8.30 -5.87 7.68
N ILE A 83 7.15 -5.62 7.06
CA ILE A 83 6.35 -6.64 6.36
C ILE A 83 6.64 -6.69 4.86
N LEU A 84 7.22 -5.63 4.30
CA LEU A 84 7.53 -5.57 2.89
C LEU A 84 8.59 -6.62 2.59
N SER A 85 8.35 -7.41 1.55
CA SER A 85 9.32 -8.33 1.00
C SER A 85 9.51 -8.05 -0.49
N VAL A 86 10.74 -8.26 -0.95
CA VAL A 86 11.14 -8.19 -2.36
C VAL A 86 10.96 -9.52 -3.08
N ASP A 87 10.32 -10.49 -2.44
CA ASP A 87 10.02 -11.78 -3.04
C ASP A 87 8.78 -11.69 -3.94
N GLY A 88 8.79 -12.47 -5.02
CA GLY A 88 7.68 -12.61 -5.93
C GLY A 88 7.92 -12.05 -7.33
N PRO A 89 6.86 -11.92 -8.13
CA PRO A 89 6.93 -11.43 -9.50
C PRO A 89 7.46 -9.99 -9.59
N ASN A 90 7.98 -9.64 -10.76
CA ASN A 90 8.61 -8.34 -11.03
C ASN A 90 7.72 -7.14 -10.67
N GLU A 91 6.39 -7.25 -10.84
CA GLU A 91 5.46 -6.18 -10.44
C GLU A 91 5.45 -5.96 -8.92
N CYS A 92 5.43 -7.02 -8.11
CA CYS A 92 5.51 -6.90 -6.65
C CYS A 92 6.86 -6.32 -6.22
N GLN A 93 7.94 -6.81 -6.81
CA GLN A 93 9.30 -6.29 -6.57
C GLN A 93 9.39 -4.79 -6.85
N THR A 94 8.89 -4.36 -8.00
CA THR A 94 8.90 -2.97 -8.43
C THR A 94 8.19 -2.08 -7.40
N TRP A 95 6.97 -2.43 -7.01
CA TRP A 95 6.22 -1.60 -6.06
C TRP A 95 6.78 -1.64 -4.65
N THR A 96 7.33 -2.78 -4.19
CA THR A 96 8.06 -2.83 -2.93
C THR A 96 9.25 -1.86 -2.94
N LEU A 97 10.05 -1.85 -4.02
CA LEU A 97 11.20 -0.96 -4.14
C LEU A 97 10.81 0.51 -4.22
N GLU A 98 9.72 0.86 -4.92
CA GLU A 98 9.19 2.22 -4.94
C GLU A 98 8.76 2.70 -3.55
N ILE A 99 8.13 1.82 -2.75
CA ILE A 99 7.79 2.15 -1.36
C ILE A 99 9.05 2.36 -0.51
N TYR A 100 10.07 1.49 -0.64
CA TYR A 100 11.33 1.66 0.08
C TYR A 100 12.04 2.97 -0.29
N LYS A 101 12.07 3.30 -1.58
CA LYS A 101 12.64 4.55 -2.08
C LYS A 101 11.92 5.76 -1.47
N TRP A 102 10.59 5.76 -1.48
CA TRP A 102 9.81 6.83 -0.89
C TRP A 102 10.10 7.00 0.61
N ASN A 103 10.18 5.90 1.35
CA ASN A 103 10.53 5.92 2.78
C ASN A 103 11.94 6.50 3.02
N TYR A 104 12.91 6.10 2.21
CA TYR A 104 14.27 6.64 2.29
C TYR A 104 14.29 8.15 2.01
N ASP A 105 13.60 8.60 0.95
CA ASP A 105 13.51 10.02 0.60
C ASP A 105 12.85 10.85 1.70
N TYR A 106 11.77 10.32 2.30
CA TYR A 106 11.07 10.96 3.42
C TYR A 106 11.97 11.11 4.65
N ILE A 107 12.66 10.03 5.06
CA ILE A 107 13.61 10.08 6.19
C ILE A 107 14.75 11.06 5.90
N THR A 108 15.29 11.04 4.68
CA THR A 108 16.37 11.94 4.26
C THR A 108 15.93 13.40 4.26
N LEU A 109 14.68 13.68 3.86
CA LEU A 109 14.11 15.02 3.92
C LEU A 109 13.98 15.50 5.37
N ILE A 110 13.43 14.67 6.26
CA ILE A 110 13.31 15.00 7.69
C ILE A 110 14.67 15.25 8.32
N ALA A 111 15.64 14.37 8.05
CA ALA A 111 17.02 14.51 8.51
C ALA A 111 17.62 15.88 8.15
N LYS A 112 17.44 16.31 6.89
CA LYS A 112 17.88 17.63 6.41
C LYS A 112 17.16 18.77 7.13
N LEU A 113 15.83 18.68 7.28
CA LEU A 113 15.05 19.70 7.98
C LEU A 113 15.45 19.85 9.45
N LEU A 114 15.87 18.75 10.09
CA LEU A 114 16.30 18.72 11.48
C LEU A 114 17.80 19.02 11.67
N ASN A 115 18.54 19.36 10.60
CA ASN A 115 20.01 19.54 10.63
C ASN A 115 20.77 18.36 11.25
N LEU A 116 20.23 17.14 11.10
CA LEU A 116 20.91 15.93 11.55
C LEU A 116 22.03 15.62 10.54
N LYS A 117 23.28 15.73 11.00
CA LYS A 117 24.46 15.28 10.24
C LYS A 117 24.64 13.78 10.46
N TYR A 118 24.68 13.02 9.37
CA TYR A 118 25.04 11.60 9.35
C TYR A 118 26.47 11.46 8.83
#